data_AF-A0A1M7Z4V1-F1
#
_entry.id   AF-A0A1M7Z4V1-F1
#
_cell.length_a   1.000
_cell.length_b   1.000
_cell.length_c   1.000
_cell.angle_alpha   90.00
_cell.angle_beta   90.00
_cell.angle_gamma   90.00
#
_symmetry.space_group_name_H-M   'P 1'
#
loop_
_entity.id
_entity.type
_entity.pdbx_description
1 polymer ?
#
loop_
_entity_poly.entity_id
_entity_poly.type
_entity_poly.pdbx_seq_one_letter_code
_entity_poly.pdbx_strand_id
1 'polypeptide(L)'
;MKKTSIFTDKQWGKKLAIFSCLAFALTSCNQENENPDLSISEEEAAEVIFNAVDGDSGGILDQSESLGSFSSQIPSQGEEARYASNSFNFTCGTPQTYEWSQEITKTNAQIAWDYLVTWTVNCSINRIPSQIVFALAGNSFYESPRISSADSNTIQWTFSGIEPTAEQYQLGLTMERIGNQVSYINETKQFSSKLNLSADNLTLEKSETGVILGKVQVSLSGTGSGGETFAYGGTLELKSTQVILTLNSGQVFTKNR
;
A
#
# COMPACT_ATOMS: atom_id res chain seq x y z
N MET A 1 43.67 52.70 5.33
CA MET A 1 44.50 53.65 4.54
C MET A 1 44.61 53.06 3.12
N LYS A 2 44.40 53.81 2.02
CA LYS A 2 45.44 54.55 1.24
C LYS A 2 46.73 53.71 1.06
N LYS A 3 47.31 53.52 -0.14
CA LYS A 3 47.02 54.07 -1.49
C LYS A 3 47.83 53.29 -2.56
N THR A 4 47.28 53.16 -3.78
CA THR A 4 47.95 53.19 -5.11
C THR A 4 49.44 52.83 -5.32
N SER A 5 49.68 51.86 -6.25
CA SER A 5 50.63 51.94 -7.41
C SER A 5 52.17 51.89 -7.14
N ILE A 6 53.10 51.78 -8.12
CA ILE A 6 53.01 51.86 -9.61
C ILE A 6 54.14 51.07 -10.36
N PHE A 7 53.87 50.61 -11.60
CA PHE A 7 54.74 50.28 -12.76
C PHE A 7 56.22 49.80 -12.65
N THR A 8 56.61 48.88 -13.56
CA THR A 8 57.64 49.17 -14.58
C THR A 8 57.53 48.26 -15.81
N ASP A 9 57.62 48.86 -17.01
CA ASP A 9 57.61 48.16 -18.30
C ASP A 9 58.94 47.47 -18.64
N LYS A 10 58.87 46.41 -19.46
CA LYS A 10 59.83 46.28 -20.58
C LYS A 10 59.29 45.44 -21.74
N GLN A 11 59.33 46.03 -22.93
CA GLN A 11 59.02 45.33 -24.19
C GLN A 11 60.20 44.43 -24.64
N TRP A 12 59.92 43.48 -25.55
CA TRP A 12 60.33 43.53 -26.98
C TRP A 12 60.51 42.11 -27.53
N GLY A 13 59.91 41.78 -28.68
CA GLY A 13 60.11 40.47 -29.32
C GLY A 13 59.01 40.04 -30.29
N LYS A 14 59.12 40.43 -31.56
CA LYS A 14 58.26 39.91 -32.64
C LYS A 14 58.55 38.43 -32.86
N LYS A 15 57.54 37.56 -32.84
CA LYS A 15 57.51 36.35 -33.68
C LYS A 15 56.15 36.13 -34.32
N LEU A 16 56.18 36.06 -35.64
CA LEU A 16 55.07 35.66 -36.49
C LEU A 16 54.82 34.16 -36.25
N ALA A 17 53.59 33.78 -35.87
CA ALA A 17 53.18 32.39 -35.76
C ALA A 17 51.83 32.22 -36.46
N ILE A 18 51.88 31.66 -37.67
CA ILE A 18 50.70 31.18 -38.38
C ILE A 18 50.19 29.97 -37.59
N PHE A 19 48.98 30.06 -37.02
CA PHE A 19 48.30 28.90 -36.49
C PHE A 19 46.97 28.68 -37.22
N SER A 20 46.80 27.47 -37.71
CA SER A 20 45.71 27.08 -38.60
C SER A 20 44.35 27.21 -37.91
N CYS A 21 43.35 27.70 -38.65
CA CYS A 21 41.95 27.59 -38.23
C CYS A 21 41.53 26.12 -38.23
N LEU A 22 41.72 25.44 -37.11
CA LEU A 22 41.14 24.13 -36.86
C LEU A 22 39.64 24.31 -36.61
N ALA A 23 38.86 24.28 -37.68
CA ALA A 23 37.41 24.28 -37.59
C ALA A 23 36.96 23.02 -36.86
N PHE A 24 36.61 23.15 -35.58
CA PHE A 24 35.86 22.12 -34.87
C PHE A 24 34.52 21.96 -35.59
N ALA A 25 34.37 20.87 -36.34
CA ALA A 25 33.07 20.39 -36.73
C ALA A 25 32.28 20.12 -35.45
N LEU A 26 31.29 20.96 -35.16
CA LEU A 26 30.28 20.66 -34.15
C LEU A 26 29.48 19.47 -34.66
N THR A 27 29.95 18.27 -34.34
CA THR A 27 29.14 17.06 -34.40
C THR A 27 28.06 17.23 -33.35
N SER A 28 26.94 17.83 -33.76
CA SER A 28 25.70 17.79 -33.01
C SER A 28 25.34 16.32 -32.86
N CYS A 29 25.70 15.72 -31.74
CA CYS A 29 24.99 14.54 -31.29
C CYS A 29 23.54 14.99 -31.14
N ASN A 30 22.69 14.52 -32.06
CA ASN A 30 21.32 14.28 -31.68
C ASN A 30 21.41 13.25 -30.54
N GLN A 31 21.42 13.73 -29.31
CA GLN A 31 20.77 12.99 -28.25
C GLN A 31 19.33 12.89 -28.73
N GLU A 32 18.98 11.71 -29.25
CA GLU A 32 17.59 11.33 -29.34
C GLU A 32 17.07 11.47 -27.92
N ASN A 33 16.16 12.42 -27.72
CA ASN A 33 15.46 12.54 -26.46
C ASN A 33 14.58 11.29 -26.38
N GLU A 34 15.14 10.21 -25.83
CA GLU A 34 14.33 9.23 -25.12
C GLU A 34 13.51 10.05 -24.14
N ASN A 35 12.21 10.21 -24.45
CA ASN A 35 11.28 10.75 -23.48
C ASN A 35 11.45 9.87 -22.23
N PRO A 36 11.68 10.45 -21.04
CA PRO A 36 11.69 9.64 -19.83
C PRO A 36 10.41 8.82 -19.80
N ASP A 37 10.50 7.55 -19.40
CA ASP A 37 9.32 6.70 -19.32
C ASP A 37 8.47 7.16 -18.13
N LEU A 38 7.60 8.14 -18.38
CA LEU A 38 6.68 8.70 -17.40
C LEU A 38 5.61 7.67 -17.01
N SER A 39 5.43 6.59 -17.79
CA SER A 39 4.55 5.51 -17.40
C SER A 39 5.10 4.75 -16.20
N ILE A 40 4.19 4.25 -15.37
CA ILE A 40 4.53 3.47 -14.19
C ILE A 40 4.85 2.04 -14.64
N SER A 41 5.93 1.47 -14.13
CA SER A 41 6.35 0.10 -14.47
C SER A 41 5.56 -0.97 -13.71
N GLU A 42 5.63 -2.22 -14.17
CA GLU A 42 5.04 -3.36 -13.44
C GLU A 42 5.66 -3.57 -12.05
N GLU A 43 6.93 -3.21 -11.86
CA GLU A 43 7.61 -3.28 -10.55
C GLU A 43 7.06 -2.21 -9.58
N GLU A 44 6.81 -1.00 -10.07
CA GLU A 44 6.19 0.07 -9.29
C GLU A 44 4.72 -0.25 -8.96
N ALA A 45 3.98 -0.82 -9.92
CA ALA A 45 2.64 -1.36 -9.69
C ALA A 45 2.64 -2.46 -8.62
N ALA A 46 3.57 -3.41 -8.71
CA ALA A 46 3.73 -4.47 -7.72
C ALA A 46 4.04 -3.92 -6.32
N GLU A 47 4.88 -2.88 -6.22
CA GLU A 47 5.18 -2.22 -4.95
C GLU A 47 3.93 -1.59 -4.32
N VAL A 48 3.10 -0.86 -5.10
CA VAL A 48 1.82 -0.32 -4.61
C VAL A 48 0.91 -1.44 -4.08
N ILE A 49 0.80 -2.53 -4.84
CA ILE A 49 -0.04 -3.68 -4.50
C ILE A 49 0.48 -4.36 -3.22
N PHE A 50 1.79 -4.57 -3.08
CA PHE A 50 2.36 -5.15 -1.87
C PHE A 50 2.19 -4.26 -0.64
N ASN A 51 2.33 -2.93 -0.76
CA ASN A 51 2.13 -2.02 0.37
C ASN A 51 0.65 -1.91 0.80
N ALA A 52 -0.31 -2.27 -0.05
CA ALA A 52 -1.70 -2.39 0.36
C ALA A 52 -2.02 -3.71 1.11
N VAL A 53 -1.10 -4.67 1.09
CA VAL A 53 -1.29 -6.02 1.63
C VAL A 53 -0.43 -6.26 2.86
N ASP A 54 0.84 -5.93 2.79
CA ASP A 54 1.85 -6.22 3.79
C ASP A 54 1.49 -5.70 5.19
N GLY A 55 1.77 -6.52 6.22
CA GLY A 55 1.62 -6.11 7.61
C GLY A 55 2.66 -5.08 8.03
N ASP A 56 3.81 -5.03 7.36
CA ASP A 56 4.84 -3.99 7.58
C ASP A 56 4.51 -2.62 6.96
N SER A 57 3.36 -2.49 6.28
CA SER A 57 2.79 -1.22 5.82
C SER A 57 1.37 -0.96 6.34
N GLY A 58 0.86 -1.73 7.31
CA GLY A 58 -0.52 -1.60 7.83
C GLY A 58 -1.60 -2.03 6.83
N GLY A 59 -1.23 -2.85 5.85
CA GLY A 59 -2.11 -3.36 4.81
C GLY A 59 -3.10 -4.42 5.30
N ILE A 60 -3.81 -5.04 4.37
CA ILE A 60 -4.91 -5.97 4.68
C ILE A 60 -4.50 -7.16 5.57
N LEU A 61 -3.22 -7.56 5.63
CA LEU A 61 -2.75 -8.62 6.53
C LEU A 61 -2.87 -8.22 8.01
N ASP A 62 -2.28 -7.08 8.41
CA ASP A 62 -2.30 -6.55 9.80
C ASP A 62 -3.72 -6.19 10.27
N GLN A 63 -4.52 -5.63 9.35
CA GLN A 63 -5.93 -5.37 9.60
C GLN A 63 -6.72 -6.67 9.83
N SER A 64 -6.46 -7.73 9.07
CA SER A 64 -7.18 -9.01 9.23
C SER A 64 -6.90 -9.69 10.57
N GLU A 65 -5.68 -9.58 11.09
CA GLU A 65 -5.29 -10.07 12.41
C GLU A 65 -5.99 -9.27 13.52
N SER A 66 -5.91 -7.94 13.45
CA SER A 66 -6.56 -7.03 14.41
C SER A 66 -8.09 -7.25 14.48
N LEU A 67 -8.75 -7.36 13.33
CA LEU A 67 -10.19 -7.60 13.24
C LEU A 67 -10.58 -9.05 13.57
N GLY A 68 -9.69 -10.03 13.37
CA GLY A 68 -9.85 -11.40 13.85
C GLY A 68 -9.80 -11.50 15.38
N SER A 69 -8.86 -10.79 16.00
CA SER A 69 -8.74 -10.64 17.45
C SER A 69 -9.92 -9.89 18.08
N PHE A 70 -10.52 -8.93 17.37
CA PHE A 70 -11.81 -8.35 17.75
C PHE A 70 -12.95 -9.37 17.63
N SER A 71 -12.98 -10.14 16.54
CA SER A 71 -14.04 -11.11 16.25
C SER A 71 -14.06 -12.30 17.22
N SER A 72 -12.93 -12.67 17.83
CA SER A 72 -12.84 -13.74 18.84
C SER A 72 -13.48 -13.36 20.19
N GLN A 73 -13.68 -12.07 20.45
CA GLN A 73 -14.32 -11.55 21.66
C GLN A 73 -15.86 -11.58 21.60
N ILE A 74 -16.45 -11.93 20.44
CA ILE A 74 -17.90 -12.02 20.28
C ILE A 74 -18.40 -13.30 20.98
N PRO A 75 -19.23 -13.21 22.05
CA PRO A 75 -19.69 -14.38 22.77
C PRO A 75 -20.66 -15.22 21.93
N SER A 76 -20.49 -16.54 21.98
CA SER A 76 -21.46 -17.48 21.46
C SER A 76 -22.67 -17.62 22.40
N GLN A 77 -23.86 -17.77 21.82
CA GLN A 77 -25.08 -18.08 22.59
C GLN A 77 -24.89 -19.30 23.50
N GLY A 78 -25.26 -19.13 24.77
CA GLY A 78 -24.94 -20.04 25.87
C GLY A 78 -24.23 -19.34 27.03
N GLU A 79 -23.47 -18.27 26.77
CA GLU A 79 -22.72 -17.53 27.80
C GLU A 79 -23.24 -16.09 28.09
N GLU A 80 -24.44 -15.71 27.60
CA GLU A 80 -25.11 -14.44 27.97
C GLU A 80 -25.23 -14.24 29.50
N ALA A 81 -25.27 -15.33 30.27
CA ALA A 81 -25.33 -15.31 31.73
C ALA A 81 -23.95 -15.37 32.44
N ARG A 82 -22.84 -15.59 31.72
CA ARG A 82 -21.51 -15.83 32.31
C ARG A 82 -20.54 -14.66 32.14
N TYR A 83 -20.69 -13.87 31.08
CA TYR A 83 -19.85 -12.68 30.80
C TYR A 83 -20.54 -11.34 31.11
N ALA A 84 -21.51 -11.33 32.03
CA ALA A 84 -22.11 -10.11 32.59
C ALA A 84 -21.13 -9.20 33.37
N SER A 85 -19.83 -9.54 33.37
CA SER A 85 -18.79 -8.84 34.14
C SER A 85 -17.54 -8.43 33.35
N ASN A 86 -17.56 -8.36 32.01
CA ASN A 86 -16.78 -7.37 31.23
C ASN A 86 -17.02 -7.38 29.70
N SER A 87 -17.44 -6.19 29.21
CA SER A 87 -16.89 -5.44 28.05
C SER A 87 -17.24 -5.69 26.57
N PHE A 88 -18.06 -6.67 26.14
CA PHE A 88 -18.51 -6.71 24.73
C PHE A 88 -20.03 -6.69 24.55
N ASN A 89 -20.59 -5.48 24.36
CA ASN A 89 -22.02 -5.26 24.11
C ASN A 89 -22.29 -5.06 22.62
N PHE A 90 -23.14 -5.90 22.03
CA PHE A 90 -23.65 -5.72 20.66
C PHE A 90 -25.14 -6.02 20.60
N THR A 91 -25.81 -5.61 19.52
CA THR A 91 -27.17 -6.05 19.17
C THR A 91 -27.16 -6.53 17.73
N CYS A 92 -27.67 -7.74 17.49
CA CYS A 92 -27.72 -8.34 16.15
C CYS A 92 -28.32 -7.38 15.11
N GLY A 93 -27.65 -7.21 13.97
CA GLY A 93 -28.06 -6.34 12.87
C GLY A 93 -28.02 -4.83 13.16
N THR A 94 -27.54 -4.41 14.34
CA THR A 94 -27.39 -2.99 14.68
C THR A 94 -25.93 -2.58 14.46
N PRO A 95 -25.64 -1.63 13.55
CA PRO A 95 -24.28 -1.15 13.36
C PRO A 95 -23.79 -0.41 14.60
N GLN A 96 -22.50 -0.56 14.90
CA GLN A 96 -21.76 0.19 15.91
C GLN A 96 -20.56 0.86 15.23
N THR A 97 -20.19 2.06 15.67
CA THR A 97 -19.14 2.84 15.01
C THR A 97 -18.15 3.40 16.02
N TYR A 98 -16.86 3.39 15.67
CA TYR A 98 -15.77 4.01 16.43
C TYR A 98 -14.69 4.57 15.50
N GLU A 99 -13.83 5.44 16.02
CA GLU A 99 -12.65 5.96 15.32
C GLU A 99 -11.43 5.09 15.66
N TRP A 100 -10.68 4.67 14.64
CA TRP A 100 -9.43 3.94 14.75
C TRP A 100 -8.33 4.70 14.02
N SER A 101 -7.51 5.40 14.79
CA SER A 101 -6.36 6.15 14.28
C SER A 101 -5.09 5.62 14.93
N GLN A 102 -4.01 5.51 14.15
CA GLN A 102 -2.71 5.05 14.64
C GLN A 102 -1.57 5.67 13.82
N GLU A 103 -0.43 5.87 14.45
CA GLU A 103 0.84 6.19 13.80
C GLU A 103 1.91 5.21 14.31
N ILE A 104 2.68 4.64 13.38
CA ILE A 104 3.68 3.61 13.63
C ILE A 104 4.96 3.97 12.87
N THR A 105 6.10 3.91 13.55
CA THR A 105 7.42 3.87 12.91
C THR A 105 8.00 2.47 13.06
N LYS A 106 8.07 1.72 11.95
CA LYS A 106 8.82 0.46 11.84
C LYS A 106 10.24 0.76 11.34
N THR A 107 11.14 -0.22 11.41
CA THR A 107 12.58 -0.04 11.10
C THR A 107 12.87 0.62 9.75
N ASN A 108 12.03 0.37 8.73
CA ASN A 108 12.15 0.95 7.40
C ASN A 108 10.82 1.51 6.87
N ALA A 109 9.87 1.88 7.74
CA ALA A 109 8.61 2.47 7.29
C ALA A 109 7.98 3.41 8.33
N GLN A 110 7.41 4.51 7.89
CA GLN A 110 6.40 5.25 8.65
C GLN A 110 5.02 4.86 8.09
N ILE A 111 4.05 4.66 8.97
CA ILE A 111 2.68 4.28 8.63
C ILE A 111 1.76 5.11 9.51
N ALA A 112 0.71 5.68 8.95
CA ALA A 112 -0.37 6.28 9.72
C ALA A 112 -1.71 5.98 9.08
N TRP A 113 -2.76 5.89 9.89
CA TRP A 113 -4.13 5.84 9.41
C TRP A 113 -5.09 6.53 10.37
N ASP A 114 -6.22 6.91 9.80
CA ASP A 114 -7.36 7.46 10.53
C ASP A 114 -8.64 6.95 9.84
N TYR A 115 -9.32 6.00 10.49
CA TYR A 115 -10.48 5.29 9.95
C TYR A 115 -11.69 5.44 10.85
N LEU A 116 -12.83 5.78 10.24
CA LEU A 116 -14.14 5.50 10.81
C LEU A 116 -14.45 4.01 10.58
N VAL A 117 -14.52 3.23 11.66
CA VAL A 117 -14.82 1.80 11.62
C VAL A 117 -16.26 1.58 12.04
N THR A 118 -17.10 1.09 11.14
CA THR A 118 -18.44 0.61 11.44
C THR A 118 -18.47 -0.92 11.39
N TRP A 119 -19.01 -1.56 12.42
CA TRP A 119 -19.15 -3.02 12.47
C TRP A 119 -20.58 -3.44 12.78
N THR A 120 -21.00 -4.59 12.24
CA THR A 120 -22.33 -5.17 12.44
C THR A 120 -22.23 -6.68 12.63
N VAL A 121 -22.74 -7.19 13.76
CA VAL A 121 -22.85 -8.63 13.99
C VAL A 121 -24.17 -9.14 13.43
N ASN A 122 -24.09 -10.07 12.49
CA ASN A 122 -25.22 -10.77 11.90
C ASN A 122 -25.42 -12.10 12.64
N CYS A 123 -26.66 -12.34 13.08
CA CYS A 123 -27.03 -13.50 13.88
C CYS A 123 -28.01 -14.41 13.13
N SER A 124 -27.90 -15.71 13.38
CA SER A 124 -28.88 -16.72 12.96
C SER A 124 -30.24 -16.53 13.65
N ILE A 125 -31.24 -17.32 13.22
CA ILE A 125 -32.62 -17.26 13.74
C ILE A 125 -32.74 -17.43 15.27
N ASN A 126 -31.77 -18.11 15.90
CA ASN A 126 -31.69 -18.31 17.35
C ASN A 126 -30.85 -17.24 18.07
N ARG A 127 -30.62 -16.08 17.45
CA ARG A 127 -29.74 -14.98 17.93
C ARG A 127 -28.28 -15.39 18.17
N ILE A 128 -27.82 -16.50 17.57
CA ILE A 128 -26.41 -16.93 17.62
C ILE A 128 -25.63 -16.11 16.59
N PRO A 129 -24.57 -15.38 16.97
CA PRO A 129 -23.67 -14.73 16.03
C PRO A 129 -23.13 -15.74 15.00
N SER A 130 -23.25 -15.40 13.72
CA SER A 130 -22.81 -16.25 12.59
C SER A 130 -21.87 -15.53 11.64
N GLN A 131 -21.86 -14.20 11.68
CA GLN A 131 -20.99 -13.35 10.87
C GLN A 131 -20.80 -11.99 11.55
N ILE A 132 -19.65 -11.36 11.36
CA ILE A 132 -19.45 -9.92 11.60
C ILE A 132 -18.93 -9.27 10.32
N VAL A 133 -19.50 -8.11 9.99
CA VAL A 133 -19.06 -7.27 8.87
C VAL A 133 -18.41 -6.02 9.45
N PHE A 134 -17.22 -5.67 8.96
CA PHE A 134 -16.54 -4.41 9.24
C PHE A 134 -16.50 -3.59 7.96
N ALA A 135 -16.81 -2.30 8.06
CA ALA A 135 -16.63 -1.29 7.02
C ALA A 135 -15.73 -0.19 7.59
N LEU A 136 -14.58 0.02 6.98
CA LEU A 136 -13.57 1.02 7.35
C LEU A 136 -13.53 2.07 6.24
N ALA A 137 -13.65 3.34 6.60
CA ALA A 137 -13.53 4.46 5.66
C ALA A 137 -12.68 5.57 6.27
N GLY A 138 -11.73 6.11 5.52
CA GLY A 138 -10.86 7.18 6.01
C GLY A 138 -9.58 7.30 5.21
N ASN A 139 -8.49 7.72 5.86
CA ASN A 139 -7.23 8.04 5.20
C ASN A 139 -6.09 7.17 5.73
N SER A 140 -5.12 6.88 4.87
CA SER A 140 -3.84 6.27 5.25
C SER A 140 -2.66 7.02 4.65
N PHE A 141 -1.51 6.87 5.29
CA PHE A 141 -0.22 7.29 4.81
C PHE A 141 0.78 6.16 5.05
N TYR A 142 1.69 5.95 4.12
CA TYR A 142 2.91 5.19 4.38
C TYR A 142 4.08 5.78 3.60
N GLU A 143 5.27 5.64 4.17
CA GLU A 143 6.53 6.00 3.56
C GLU A 143 7.56 4.89 3.80
N SER A 144 8.16 4.41 2.72
CA SER A 144 9.16 3.34 2.68
C SER A 144 10.31 3.72 1.74
N PRO A 145 11.47 3.05 1.80
CA PRO A 145 12.60 3.31 0.90
C PRO A 145 12.30 3.19 -0.60
N ARG A 146 11.22 2.48 -0.99
CA ARG A 146 10.85 2.25 -2.41
C ARG A 146 9.67 3.11 -2.87
N ILE A 147 8.79 3.50 -1.96
CA ILE A 147 7.57 4.26 -2.29
C ILE A 147 7.00 4.97 -1.06
N SER A 148 6.37 6.12 -1.26
CA SER A 148 5.44 6.73 -0.30
C SER A 148 4.09 6.99 -0.92
N SER A 149 3.05 7.12 -0.10
CA SER A 149 1.70 7.48 -0.55
C SER A 149 0.89 8.13 0.56
N ALA A 150 -0.02 9.01 0.16
CA ALA A 150 -1.19 9.39 0.95
C ALA A 150 -2.45 8.96 0.20
N ASP A 151 -3.33 8.22 0.88
CA ASP A 151 -4.48 7.55 0.29
C ASP A 151 -5.76 7.80 1.09
N SER A 152 -6.89 7.73 0.40
CA SER A 152 -8.22 7.50 0.96
C SER A 152 -8.64 6.05 0.70
N ASN A 153 -9.23 5.40 1.70
CA ASN A 153 -9.57 3.99 1.67
C ASN A 153 -11.05 3.78 1.99
N THR A 154 -11.65 2.80 1.33
CA THR A 154 -12.92 2.17 1.71
C THR A 154 -12.71 0.66 1.69
N ILE A 155 -12.77 0.04 2.87
CA ILE A 155 -12.47 -1.38 3.08
C ILE A 155 -13.68 -2.04 3.71
N GLN A 156 -14.11 -3.18 3.19
CA GLN A 156 -15.12 -4.02 3.82
C GLN A 156 -14.56 -5.42 4.03
N TRP A 157 -14.63 -5.88 5.27
CA TRP A 157 -14.36 -7.26 5.65
C TRP A 157 -15.64 -7.94 6.09
N THR A 158 -15.77 -9.22 5.74
CA THR A 158 -16.87 -10.07 6.18
C THR A 158 -16.28 -11.33 6.79
N PHE A 159 -16.36 -11.46 8.12
CA PHE A 159 -15.89 -12.63 8.88
C PHE A 159 -17.08 -13.55 9.14
N SER A 160 -17.03 -14.78 8.61
CA SER A 160 -17.97 -15.87 8.91
C SER A 160 -17.25 -17.02 9.60
N GLY A 161 -17.99 -17.94 10.23
CA GLY A 161 -17.40 -18.97 11.08
C GLY A 161 -16.93 -18.41 12.43
N ILE A 162 -17.65 -17.43 12.98
CA ILE A 162 -17.31 -16.80 14.26
C ILE A 162 -17.65 -17.68 15.48
N GLU A 163 -18.40 -18.76 15.28
CA GLU A 163 -18.77 -19.74 16.30
C GLU A 163 -17.53 -20.39 16.97
N PRO A 164 -17.54 -20.74 18.27
CA PRO A 164 -16.35 -21.21 18.99
C PRO A 164 -15.81 -22.54 18.49
N THR A 165 -16.67 -23.36 17.87
CA THR A 165 -16.33 -24.67 17.32
C THR A 165 -15.71 -24.59 15.92
N ALA A 166 -15.68 -23.41 15.30
CA ALA A 166 -15.01 -23.22 14.01
C ALA A 166 -13.52 -22.93 14.22
N GLU A 167 -12.65 -23.76 13.64
CA GLU A 167 -11.19 -23.66 13.75
C GLU A 167 -10.59 -22.48 12.97
N GLN A 168 -11.37 -21.93 12.02
CA GLN A 168 -10.96 -20.86 11.11
C GLN A 168 -12.15 -19.92 10.83
N TYR A 169 -11.85 -18.64 10.62
CA TYR A 169 -12.77 -17.70 9.98
C TYR A 169 -12.70 -17.86 8.46
N GLN A 170 -13.85 -17.70 7.80
CA GLN A 170 -13.91 -17.47 6.35
C GLN A 170 -14.12 -15.98 6.11
N LEU A 171 -13.26 -15.37 5.29
CA LEU A 171 -13.20 -13.94 5.09
C LEU A 171 -13.56 -13.55 3.64
N GLY A 172 -14.53 -12.66 3.51
CA GLY A 172 -14.71 -11.83 2.33
C GLY A 172 -13.99 -10.50 2.51
N LEU A 173 -13.38 -9.99 1.43
CA LEU A 173 -12.71 -8.70 1.37
C LEU A 173 -13.17 -7.94 0.12
N THR A 174 -13.48 -6.66 0.29
CA THR A 174 -13.44 -5.67 -0.81
C THR A 174 -12.71 -4.42 -0.33
N MET A 175 -11.74 -3.94 -1.07
CA MET A 175 -11.01 -2.71 -0.79
C MET A 175 -11.00 -1.84 -2.03
N GLU A 176 -11.31 -0.57 -1.86
CA GLU A 176 -10.98 0.51 -2.78
C GLU A 176 -10.01 1.46 -2.07
N ARG A 177 -8.88 1.74 -2.71
CA ARG A 177 -7.85 2.65 -2.20
C ARG A 177 -7.45 3.61 -3.31
N ILE A 178 -7.59 4.91 -3.07
CA ILE A 178 -7.26 5.97 -4.03
C ILE A 178 -6.21 6.87 -3.39
N GLY A 179 -5.07 7.07 -4.04
CA GLY A 179 -4.00 7.89 -3.46
C GLY A 179 -3.06 8.50 -4.49
N ASN A 180 -2.15 9.33 -3.99
CA ASN A 180 -1.03 9.87 -4.75
C ASN A 180 0.25 9.25 -4.22
N GLN A 181 1.02 8.65 -5.11
CA GLN A 181 2.25 7.93 -4.82
C GLN A 181 3.47 8.69 -5.29
N VAL A 182 4.57 8.57 -4.54
CA VAL A 182 5.92 8.90 -4.99
C VAL A 182 6.74 7.61 -5.00
N SER A 183 7.07 7.13 -6.19
CA SER A 183 8.00 6.01 -6.39
C SER A 183 9.43 6.51 -6.22
N TYR A 184 10.27 5.66 -5.62
CA TYR A 184 11.72 5.81 -5.57
C TYR A 184 12.42 4.65 -6.32
N ILE A 185 11.68 3.89 -7.12
CA ILE A 185 12.19 2.76 -7.90
C ILE A 185 12.73 3.29 -9.23
N ASN A 186 14.05 3.13 -9.44
CA ASN A 186 14.83 3.68 -10.56
C ASN A 186 14.89 5.21 -10.59
N GLU A 187 13.77 5.89 -10.81
CA GLU A 187 13.64 7.35 -10.89
C GLU A 187 12.51 7.83 -9.96
N THR A 188 12.57 9.08 -9.48
CA THR A 188 11.49 9.63 -8.66
C THR A 188 10.26 9.97 -9.50
N LYS A 189 9.36 9.01 -9.69
CA LYS A 189 8.09 9.21 -10.38
C LYS A 189 6.98 9.58 -9.40
N GLN A 190 6.08 10.45 -9.83
CA GLN A 190 4.85 10.78 -9.10
C GLN A 190 3.65 10.34 -9.93
N PHE A 191 2.66 9.74 -9.28
CA PHE A 191 1.44 9.29 -9.94
C PHE A 191 0.26 9.29 -9.00
N SER A 192 -0.94 9.29 -9.57
CA SER A 192 -2.18 8.99 -8.86
C SER A 192 -2.66 7.60 -9.24
N SER A 193 -3.24 6.87 -8.30
CA SER A 193 -3.81 5.55 -8.60
C SER A 193 -5.06 5.23 -7.78
N LYS A 194 -5.86 4.32 -8.34
CA LYS A 194 -6.97 3.61 -7.73
C LYS A 194 -6.64 2.12 -7.75
N LEU A 195 -6.39 1.57 -6.57
CA LEU A 195 -6.24 0.14 -6.33
C LEU A 195 -7.55 -0.45 -5.83
N ASN A 196 -7.94 -1.59 -6.39
CA ASN A 196 -9.06 -2.39 -5.93
C ASN A 196 -8.55 -3.79 -5.61
N LEU A 197 -8.92 -4.31 -4.43
CA LEU A 197 -8.71 -5.69 -4.03
C LEU A 197 -10.05 -6.35 -3.74
N SER A 198 -10.24 -7.60 -4.18
CA SER A 198 -11.44 -8.37 -3.80
C SER A 198 -11.17 -9.87 -3.62
N ALA A 199 -11.85 -10.46 -2.63
CA ALA A 199 -11.83 -11.90 -2.37
C ALA A 199 -13.12 -12.34 -1.66
N ASP A 200 -13.55 -13.57 -1.90
CA ASP A 200 -14.76 -14.17 -1.32
C ASP A 200 -14.49 -15.41 -0.46
N ASN A 201 -13.24 -15.89 -0.46
CA ASN A 201 -12.84 -17.20 0.07
C ASN A 201 -11.44 -17.19 0.73
N LEU A 202 -11.06 -16.09 1.38
CA LEU A 202 -9.87 -16.10 2.23
C LEU A 202 -10.19 -16.86 3.53
N THR A 203 -9.18 -17.46 4.14
CA THR A 203 -9.32 -18.22 5.38
C THR A 203 -8.31 -17.70 6.39
N LEU A 204 -8.74 -17.44 7.62
CA LEU A 204 -7.90 -16.99 8.73
C LEU A 204 -8.02 -17.99 9.88
N GLU A 205 -6.93 -18.65 10.25
CA GLU A 205 -6.91 -19.55 11.40
C GLU A 205 -7.23 -18.81 12.71
N LYS A 206 -7.97 -19.45 13.63
CA LYS A 206 -8.17 -18.92 15.00
C LYS A 206 -7.01 -19.25 15.96
N SER A 207 -5.88 -19.73 15.42
CA SER A 207 -4.66 -20.00 16.16
C SER A 207 -4.01 -18.68 16.64
N GLU A 208 -3.13 -18.74 17.65
CA GLU A 208 -2.39 -17.58 18.17
C GLU A 208 -1.55 -16.84 17.11
N THR A 209 -1.33 -17.46 15.94
CA THR A 209 -0.50 -16.94 14.84
C THR A 209 -1.30 -16.39 13.65
N GLY A 210 -2.64 -16.39 13.69
CA GLY A 210 -3.49 -15.57 12.81
C GLY A 210 -3.16 -15.56 11.31
N VAL A 211 -2.90 -16.71 10.69
CA VAL A 211 -2.45 -16.75 9.28
C VAL A 211 -3.64 -16.67 8.32
N ILE A 212 -3.81 -15.51 7.66
CA ILE A 212 -4.72 -15.39 6.51
C ILE A 212 -4.11 -16.02 5.24
N LEU A 213 -4.91 -16.83 4.53
CA LEU A 213 -4.57 -17.57 3.32
C LEU A 213 -5.65 -17.37 2.25
N GLY A 214 -5.28 -17.57 0.96
CA GLY A 214 -6.25 -17.60 -0.15
C GLY A 214 -5.81 -16.75 -1.35
N LYS A 215 -6.77 -16.32 -2.17
CA LYS A 215 -6.51 -15.52 -3.37
C LYS A 215 -7.29 -14.21 -3.37
N VAL A 216 -6.62 -13.13 -3.76
CA VAL A 216 -7.19 -11.79 -3.88
C VAL A 216 -7.04 -11.31 -5.31
N GLN A 217 -8.14 -10.91 -5.95
CA GLN A 217 -8.12 -10.28 -7.26
C GLN A 217 -7.68 -8.83 -7.14
N VAL A 218 -6.89 -8.38 -8.12
CA VAL A 218 -6.24 -7.07 -8.11
C VAL A 218 -6.60 -6.29 -9.37
N SER A 219 -6.97 -5.03 -9.20
CA SER A 219 -7.07 -4.06 -10.28
C SER A 219 -6.52 -2.70 -9.83
N LEU A 220 -5.35 -2.35 -10.35
CA LEU A 220 -4.70 -1.06 -10.17
C LEU A 220 -4.82 -0.25 -11.46
N SER A 221 -5.29 0.99 -11.39
CA SER A 221 -5.28 1.92 -12.52
C SER A 221 -4.90 3.32 -12.06
N GLY A 222 -4.41 4.16 -12.96
CA GLY A 222 -3.97 5.49 -12.56
C GLY A 222 -3.44 6.33 -13.71
N THR A 223 -2.86 7.47 -13.32
CA THR A 223 -2.27 8.45 -14.23
C THR A 223 -0.94 8.93 -13.64
N GLY A 224 0.13 8.85 -14.44
CA GLY A 224 1.45 9.37 -14.08
C GLY A 224 1.56 10.89 -14.26
N SER A 225 2.72 11.45 -13.90
CA SER A 225 2.96 12.90 -13.92
C SER A 225 3.01 13.52 -15.33
N GLY A 226 3.17 12.73 -16.39
CA GLY A 226 3.08 13.19 -17.77
C GLY A 226 1.67 13.18 -18.35
N GLY A 227 0.70 12.58 -17.62
CA GLY A 227 -0.69 12.44 -18.05
C GLY A 227 -1.01 11.13 -18.76
N GLU A 228 -0.01 10.27 -18.97
CA GLU A 228 -0.18 8.87 -19.36
C GLU A 228 -1.01 8.08 -18.35
N THR A 229 -1.95 7.29 -18.86
CA THR A 229 -2.76 6.38 -18.05
C THR A 229 -2.19 4.97 -18.06
N PHE A 230 -2.28 4.28 -16.93
CA PHE A 230 -1.85 2.88 -16.79
C PHE A 230 -2.95 2.03 -16.14
N ALA A 231 -2.90 0.72 -16.40
CA ALA A 231 -3.79 -0.26 -15.78
C ALA A 231 -3.11 -1.63 -15.67
N TYR A 232 -3.07 -2.18 -14.45
CA TYR A 232 -2.55 -3.50 -14.12
C TYR A 232 -3.62 -4.32 -13.41
N GLY A 233 -3.88 -5.51 -13.92
CA GLY A 233 -4.71 -6.50 -13.25
C GLY A 233 -3.89 -7.74 -12.91
N GLY A 234 -4.35 -8.51 -11.93
CA GLY A 234 -3.69 -9.75 -11.54
C GLY A 234 -4.36 -10.45 -10.35
N THR A 235 -3.66 -11.44 -9.80
CA THR A 235 -4.08 -12.15 -8.60
C THR A 235 -2.92 -12.21 -7.61
N LEU A 236 -3.21 -11.88 -6.35
CA LEU A 236 -2.34 -12.18 -5.20
C LEU A 236 -2.72 -13.54 -4.63
N GLU A 237 -1.72 -14.35 -4.32
CA GLU A 237 -1.86 -15.60 -3.56
C GLU A 237 -1.21 -15.41 -2.18
N LEU A 238 -2.05 -15.37 -1.14
CA LEU A 238 -1.63 -15.27 0.26
C LEU A 238 -1.30 -16.67 0.78
N LYS A 239 -0.02 -16.91 1.09
CA LYS A 239 0.47 -18.16 1.70
C LYS A 239 0.97 -17.89 3.12
N SER A 240 1.31 -18.95 3.84
CA SER A 240 1.80 -18.85 5.22
C SER A 240 3.12 -18.09 5.35
N THR A 241 4.02 -18.19 4.37
CA THR A 241 5.37 -17.59 4.41
C THR A 241 5.63 -16.52 3.34
N GLN A 242 4.72 -16.33 2.40
CA GLN A 242 4.92 -15.47 1.24
C GLN A 242 3.62 -14.96 0.66
N VAL A 243 3.68 -13.83 -0.02
CA VAL A 243 2.66 -13.29 -0.91
C VAL A 243 3.21 -13.31 -2.33
N ILE A 244 2.48 -13.93 -3.26
CA ILE A 244 2.86 -14.01 -4.67
C ILE A 244 1.87 -13.20 -5.49
N LEU A 245 2.35 -12.19 -6.22
CA LEU A 245 1.57 -11.45 -7.20
C LEU A 245 1.85 -12.00 -8.60
N THR A 246 0.81 -12.42 -9.30
CA THR A 246 0.86 -12.71 -10.74
C THR A 246 0.04 -11.68 -11.49
N LEU A 247 0.70 -10.86 -12.32
CA LEU A 247 0.03 -9.90 -13.20
C LEU A 247 -0.55 -10.59 -14.44
N ASN A 248 -1.53 -9.96 -15.07
CA ASN A 248 -2.17 -10.44 -16.30
C ASN A 248 -1.21 -10.52 -17.51
N SER A 249 -0.06 -9.85 -17.45
CA SER A 249 1.05 -9.99 -18.40
C SER A 249 1.79 -11.33 -18.29
N GLY A 250 1.62 -12.04 -17.17
CA GLY A 250 2.40 -13.22 -16.80
C GLY A 250 3.62 -12.90 -15.93
N GLN A 251 3.92 -11.62 -15.67
CA GLN A 251 4.99 -11.24 -14.75
C GLN A 251 4.62 -11.64 -13.31
N VAL A 252 5.60 -12.20 -12.59
CA VAL A 252 5.45 -12.68 -11.21
C VAL A 252 6.37 -11.90 -10.29
N PHE A 253 5.85 -11.52 -9.13
CA PHE A 253 6.60 -10.93 -8.02
C PHE A 253 6.30 -11.71 -6.74
N THR A 254 7.27 -11.82 -5.84
CA THR A 254 7.13 -12.53 -4.57
C THR A 254 7.73 -11.71 -3.44
N LYS A 255 6.98 -11.60 -2.34
CA LYS A 255 7.40 -10.98 -1.09
C LYS A 255 7.26 -11.98 0.06
N ASN A 256 8.25 -12.09 0.93
CA ASN A 256 8.12 -12.90 2.15
C ASN A 256 7.19 -12.21 3.15
N ARG A 257 6.55 -13.00 4.01
CA ARG A 257 5.81 -12.51 5.18
C ARG A 257 6.67 -12.57 6.44
#